data_AF-A0A8C6URX7-F1
#
_entry.id   AF-A0A8C6URX7-F1
#
_cell.length_a   1.000
_cell.length_b   1.000
_cell.length_c   1.000
_cell.angle_alpha   90.00
_cell.angle_beta   90.00
_cell.angle_gamma   90.00
#
_symmetry.space_group_name_H-M   'P 1'
#
loop_
_entity.id
_entity.type
_entity.pdbx_description
1 polymer ?
#
loop_
_entity_poly.entity_id
_entity_poly.type
_entity_poly.pdbx_seq_one_letter_code
_entity_poly.pdbx_strand_id
1 'polypeptide(L)'
;MKPKDIIRRNKTSLLEILSADHMLILNKVQEHGIITDREYNNLKCINNKNVEGHLGELLDKLMNKGDETCQDFINLLKTDAMTKETFPNLKSIQWTVGNSGTVSVQKKSNKSSIRVNLLLEKHVTTDRPD
;
A
#
# COMPACT_ATOMS: atom_id res chain seq x y z
N MET A 1 -18.15 5.00 6.79
CA MET A 1 -17.94 5.61 5.46
C MET A 1 -17.72 4.48 4.48
N LYS A 2 -18.32 4.53 3.28
CA LYS A 2 -18.25 3.41 2.33
C LYS A 2 -16.94 3.44 1.53
N PRO A 3 -16.48 2.31 0.97
CA PRO A 3 -15.30 2.25 0.10
C PRO A 3 -15.37 3.24 -1.07
N LYS A 4 -16.54 3.37 -1.71
CA LYS A 4 -16.81 4.37 -2.74
C LYS A 4 -16.63 5.81 -2.27
N ASP A 5 -17.05 6.14 -1.06
CA ASP A 5 -16.85 7.48 -0.50
C ASP A 5 -15.36 7.79 -0.28
N ILE A 6 -14.53 6.79 0.02
CA ILE A 6 -13.08 6.98 0.19
C ILE A 6 -12.45 7.35 -1.14
N ILE A 7 -12.77 6.64 -2.22
CA ILE A 7 -12.31 7.00 -3.58
C ILE A 7 -12.84 8.39 -3.96
N ARG A 8 -14.13 8.68 -3.74
CA ARG A 8 -14.73 9.99 -4.06
C ARG A 8 -14.08 11.16 -3.31
N ARG A 9 -13.82 11.01 -2.01
CA ARG A 9 -13.19 12.05 -1.17
C ARG A 9 -11.74 12.33 -1.59
N ASN A 10 -11.00 11.29 -1.96
CA ASN A 10 -9.58 11.40 -2.31
C ASN A 10 -9.33 11.47 -3.83
N LYS A 11 -10.38 11.64 -4.66
CA LYS A 11 -10.30 11.43 -6.12
C LYS A 11 -9.17 12.25 -6.77
N THR A 12 -9.06 13.54 -6.47
CA THR A 12 -8.02 14.41 -7.03
C THR A 12 -6.61 13.97 -6.65
N SER A 13 -6.36 13.68 -5.37
CA SER A 13 -5.06 13.18 -4.90
C SER A 13 -4.73 11.79 -5.46
N LEU A 14 -5.73 10.94 -5.68
CA LEU A 14 -5.53 9.65 -6.37
C LEU A 14 -5.17 9.84 -7.85
N LEU A 15 -5.80 10.79 -8.56
CA LEU A 15 -5.40 11.13 -9.94
C LEU A 15 -3.96 11.62 -9.99
N GLU A 16 -3.60 12.60 -9.16
CA GLU A 16 -2.25 13.16 -9.07
C GLU A 16 -1.20 12.07 -8.82
N ILE A 17 -1.38 11.26 -7.77
CA ILE A 17 -0.42 10.21 -7.39
C ILE A 17 -0.31 9.11 -8.45
N LEU A 18 -1.43 8.62 -8.97
CA LEU A 18 -1.44 7.50 -9.91
C LEU A 18 -1.04 7.92 -11.33
N SER A 19 -1.10 9.21 -11.66
CA SER A 19 -0.66 9.74 -12.97
C SER A 19 0.81 9.46 -13.27
N ALA A 20 1.64 9.34 -12.22
CA ALA A 20 3.06 9.05 -12.34
C ALA A 20 3.36 7.71 -13.07
N ASP A 21 2.49 6.71 -12.94
CA ASP A 21 2.53 5.47 -13.73
C ASP A 21 1.12 4.87 -13.90
N HIS A 22 0.33 5.52 -14.75
CA HIS A 22 -1.03 5.07 -15.05
C HIS A 22 -1.10 3.67 -15.70
N MET A 23 -0.02 3.21 -16.36
CA MET A 23 0.01 1.88 -16.97
C MET A 23 0.22 0.79 -15.92
N LEU A 24 1.09 0.99 -14.93
CA LEU A 24 1.24 0.07 -13.80
C LEU A 24 -0.09 -0.16 -13.09
N ILE A 25 -0.80 0.91 -12.70
CA ILE A 25 -2.07 0.75 -11.98
C ILE A 25 -3.14 0.11 -12.86
N LEU A 26 -3.20 0.45 -14.15
CA LEU A 26 -4.17 -0.16 -15.07
C LEU A 26 -3.91 -1.66 -15.28
N ASN A 27 -2.65 -2.08 -15.37
CA ASN A 27 -2.27 -3.49 -15.40
C ASN A 27 -2.62 -4.20 -14.09
N LYS A 28 -2.35 -3.57 -12.93
CA LYS A 28 -2.64 -4.14 -11.61
C LYS A 28 -4.13 -4.35 -11.35
N VAL A 29 -5.01 -3.44 -11.77
CA VAL A 29 -6.47 -3.65 -11.63
C VAL A 29 -7.02 -4.73 -12.58
N GLN A 30 -6.33 -5.03 -13.68
CA GLN A 30 -6.66 -6.16 -14.56
C GLN A 30 -6.12 -7.48 -13.97
N GLU A 31 -4.86 -7.52 -13.53
CA GLU A 31 -4.20 -8.68 -12.89
C GLU A 31 -5.04 -9.23 -11.71
N HIS A 32 -5.62 -8.32 -10.92
CA HIS A 32 -6.49 -8.66 -9.79
C HIS A 32 -7.98 -8.85 -10.13
N GLY A 33 -8.37 -8.78 -11.41
CA GLY A 33 -9.77 -8.99 -11.86
C GLY A 33 -10.77 -7.90 -11.45
N ILE A 34 -10.30 -6.77 -10.91
CA ILE A 34 -11.13 -5.66 -10.43
C ILE A 34 -11.90 -5.01 -11.61
N ILE A 35 -11.27 -4.98 -12.79
CA ILE A 35 -11.90 -4.66 -14.07
C ILE A 35 -11.81 -5.84 -15.03
N THR A 36 -12.76 -5.94 -15.96
CA THR A 36 -12.74 -6.97 -17.01
C THR A 36 -11.75 -6.61 -18.13
N ASP A 37 -11.30 -7.57 -18.93
CA ASP A 37 -10.41 -7.32 -20.07
C ASP A 37 -10.98 -6.31 -21.07
N ARG A 38 -12.30 -6.32 -21.28
CA ARG A 38 -12.99 -5.33 -22.11
C ARG A 38 -12.90 -3.93 -21.53
N GLU A 39 -13.02 -3.80 -20.22
CA GLU A 39 -12.85 -2.51 -19.52
C GLU A 39 -11.40 -2.04 -19.54
N TYR A 40 -10.44 -2.95 -19.33
CA TYR A 40 -9.01 -2.67 -19.46
C TYR A 40 -8.66 -2.18 -20.87
N ASN A 41 -9.09 -2.89 -21.91
CA ASN A 41 -8.81 -2.51 -23.30
C ASN A 41 -9.42 -1.14 -23.63
N ASN A 42 -10.65 -0.86 -23.21
CA ASN A 42 -11.28 0.45 -23.38
C ASN A 42 -10.49 1.57 -22.67
N LEU A 43 -10.01 1.33 -21.45
CA LEU A 43 -9.23 2.30 -20.67
C LEU A 43 -7.80 2.49 -21.21
N LYS A 44 -7.22 1.44 -21.82
CA LYS A 44 -5.87 1.42 -22.41
C LYS A 44 -5.81 2.07 -23.79
N CYS A 45 -6.90 2.01 -24.56
CA CYS A 45 -6.97 2.67 -25.86
C CYS A 45 -6.84 4.19 -25.72
N ILE A 46 -5.67 4.72 -26.11
CA ILE A 46 -5.32 6.15 -26.07
C ILE A 46 -6.17 6.91 -27.09
N ASN A 47 -7.42 7.22 -26.73
CA ASN A 47 -8.39 7.84 -27.61
C ASN A 47 -8.52 9.33 -27.28
N ASN A 48 -7.54 10.13 -27.71
CA ASN A 48 -7.44 11.59 -27.52
C ASN A 48 -7.54 12.12 -26.07
N LYS A 49 -7.43 11.26 -25.06
CA LYS A 49 -7.43 11.65 -23.64
C LYS A 49 -6.02 11.66 -23.08
N ASN A 50 -5.77 12.58 -22.15
CA ASN A 50 -4.54 12.61 -21.38
C ASN A 50 -4.58 11.55 -20.26
N VAL A 51 -3.43 11.30 -19.64
CA VAL A 51 -3.26 10.32 -18.55
C VAL A 51 -4.28 10.50 -17.42
N GLU A 52 -4.52 11.75 -17.01
CA GLU A 52 -5.51 12.08 -15.97
C GLU A 52 -6.94 11.69 -16.37
N GLY A 53 -7.31 11.86 -17.64
CA GLY A 53 -8.61 11.45 -18.17
C GLY A 53 -8.83 9.94 -18.07
N HIS A 54 -7.81 9.14 -18.40
CA HIS A 54 -7.85 7.67 -18.28
C HIS A 54 -8.00 7.20 -16.82
N LEU A 55 -7.27 7.83 -15.90
CA LEU A 55 -7.41 7.53 -14.46
C LEU A 55 -8.74 8.03 -13.90
N GLY A 56 -9.27 9.15 -14.41
CA GLY A 56 -10.61 9.65 -14.09
C GLY A 56 -11.69 8.61 -14.40
N GLU A 57 -11.65 8.07 -15.62
CA GLU A 57 -12.55 6.99 -16.05
C GLU A 57 -12.38 5.71 -15.23
N LEU A 58 -11.16 5.31 -14.88
CA LEU A 58 -10.92 4.17 -14.00
C LEU A 58 -11.60 4.38 -12.65
N LEU A 59 -11.34 5.51 -11.98
CA LEU A 59 -11.93 5.79 -10.65
C LEU A 59 -13.46 5.88 -10.71
N ASP A 60 -14.04 6.51 -11.74
CA ASP A 60 -15.50 6.55 -11.92
C ASP A 60 -16.10 5.18 -12.22
N LYS A 61 -15.42 4.36 -13.03
CA LYS A 61 -15.82 2.97 -13.30
C LYS A 61 -15.85 2.12 -12.03
N LEU A 62 -14.82 2.22 -11.18
CA LEU A 62 -14.78 1.51 -9.89
C LEU A 62 -15.96 1.92 -8.99
N MET A 63 -16.22 3.24 -8.87
CA MET A 63 -17.35 3.76 -8.08
C MET A 63 -18.72 3.36 -8.64
N ASN A 64 -18.85 3.21 -9.97
CA ASN A 64 -20.08 2.76 -10.62
C ASN A 64 -20.32 1.25 -10.45
N LYS A 65 -19.26 0.42 -10.36
CA LYS A 65 -19.38 -1.02 -10.14
C LYS A 65 -19.84 -1.37 -8.72
N GLY A 66 -19.38 -0.64 -7.70
CA GLY A 66 -19.95 -0.72 -6.35
C GLY A 66 -18.92 -0.68 -5.21
N ASP A 67 -19.44 -0.77 -3.98
CA ASP A 67 -18.62 -0.67 -2.76
C ASP A 67 -17.58 -1.82 -2.64
N GLU A 68 -17.88 -3.02 -3.14
CA GLU A 68 -16.97 -4.18 -3.18
C GLU A 68 -15.76 -3.92 -4.09
N THR A 69 -16.00 -3.58 -5.36
CA THR A 69 -14.94 -3.22 -6.32
C THR A 69 -14.09 -2.04 -5.84
N CYS A 70 -14.70 -1.07 -5.16
CA CYS A 70 -13.96 0.02 -4.51
C CYS A 70 -13.08 -0.47 -3.34
N GLN A 71 -13.55 -1.45 -2.56
CA GLN A 71 -12.78 -2.04 -1.46
C GLN A 71 -11.58 -2.84 -1.97
N ASP A 72 -11.75 -3.62 -3.05
CA ASP A 72 -10.67 -4.38 -3.67
C ASP A 72 -9.59 -3.46 -4.22
N PHE A 73 -9.98 -2.35 -4.86
CA PHE A 73 -9.03 -1.32 -5.31
C PHE A 73 -8.29 -0.67 -4.15
N ILE A 74 -8.98 -0.32 -3.05
CA ILE A 74 -8.33 0.21 -1.84
C ILE A 74 -7.37 -0.84 -1.23
N ASN A 75 -7.73 -2.12 -1.25
CA ASN A 75 -6.89 -3.20 -0.76
C ASN A 75 -5.65 -3.36 -1.64
N LEU A 76 -5.78 -3.34 -2.97
CA LEU A 76 -4.67 -3.35 -3.93
C LEU A 76 -3.66 -2.24 -3.60
N LEU A 77 -4.12 -0.98 -3.57
CA LEU A 77 -3.28 0.19 -3.24
C LEU A 77 -2.60 0.10 -1.86
N LYS A 78 -3.22 -0.62 -0.91
CA LYS A 78 -2.70 -0.82 0.45
C LYS A 78 -1.83 -2.06 0.63
N THR A 79 -1.81 -3.02 -0.29
CA THR A 79 -1.20 -4.34 -0.07
C THR A 79 -0.10 -4.66 -1.07
N ASP A 80 -0.32 -4.45 -2.37
CA ASP A 80 0.62 -4.77 -3.44
C ASP A 80 1.96 -4.03 -3.28
N ALA A 81 3.06 -4.76 -3.44
CA ALA A 81 4.41 -4.26 -3.17
C ALA A 81 4.85 -3.24 -4.23
N MET A 82 4.67 -3.56 -5.51
CA MET A 82 5.03 -2.68 -6.63
C MET A 82 4.27 -1.35 -6.56
N THR A 83 2.96 -1.42 -6.27
CA THR A 83 2.10 -0.25 -6.12
C THR A 83 2.57 0.67 -4.98
N LYS A 84 3.05 0.12 -3.85
CA LYS A 84 3.62 0.90 -2.75
C LYS A 84 4.98 1.53 -3.07
N GLU A 85 5.79 0.82 -3.87
CA GLU A 85 7.13 1.25 -4.25
C GLU A 85 7.05 2.40 -5.27
N THR A 86 6.24 2.24 -6.32
CA THR A 86 6.03 3.26 -7.36
C THR A 86 5.24 4.46 -6.85
N PHE A 87 4.28 4.27 -5.93
CA PHE A 87 3.43 5.34 -5.41
C PHE A 87 3.60 5.56 -3.89
N PRO A 88 4.79 6.00 -3.41
CA PRO A 88 5.05 6.18 -1.98
C PRO A 88 4.12 7.21 -1.33
N ASN A 89 3.57 8.13 -2.14
CA ASN A 89 2.62 9.16 -1.71
C ASN A 89 1.23 8.61 -1.34
N LEU A 90 0.89 7.35 -1.66
CA LEU A 90 -0.37 6.71 -1.20
C LEU A 90 -0.51 6.68 0.35
N LYS A 91 0.60 6.90 1.07
CA LYS A 91 0.63 7.05 2.54
C LYS A 91 -0.04 8.33 3.06
N SER A 92 -0.21 9.37 2.22
CA SER A 92 -0.91 10.61 2.61
C SER A 92 -2.43 10.52 2.48
N ILE A 93 -2.94 9.52 1.74
CA ILE A 93 -4.37 9.34 1.47
C ILE A 93 -5.13 8.95 2.74
N GLN A 94 -6.26 9.61 2.99
CA GLN A 94 -7.14 9.29 4.11
C GLN A 94 -8.05 8.11 3.76
N TRP A 95 -7.56 6.91 4.04
CA TRP A 95 -8.28 5.64 3.82
C TRP A 95 -9.37 5.33 4.87
N THR A 96 -9.52 6.15 5.91
CA THR A 96 -10.52 6.01 6.97
C THR A 96 -10.98 7.40 7.44
N VAL A 97 -12.16 7.48 8.07
CA VAL A 97 -12.56 8.70 8.78
C VAL A 97 -11.91 8.68 10.16
N GLY A 98 -11.09 9.69 10.42
CA GLY A 98 -10.84 10.21 11.77
C GLY A 98 -10.48 9.20 12.85
N ASN A 99 -9.22 8.76 12.86
CA ASN A 99 -8.47 8.87 14.11
C ASN A 99 -7.04 9.31 13.82
N SER A 100 -6.78 10.62 13.90
CA SER A 100 -5.45 11.15 14.16
C SER A 100 -5.00 10.64 15.55
N GLY A 101 -4.42 9.44 15.57
CA GLY A 101 -4.36 8.65 16.81
C GLY A 101 -3.34 7.51 16.82
N THR A 102 -2.32 7.55 15.97
CA THR A 102 -1.05 6.86 16.26
C THR A 102 0.09 7.83 16.09
N VAL A 103 0.59 8.30 17.23
CA VAL A 103 1.87 9.02 17.37
C VAL A 103 2.95 8.26 16.60
N SER A 104 3.75 8.99 15.82
CA SER A 104 5.04 8.49 15.32
C SER A 104 5.96 8.24 16.52
N VAL A 105 5.88 7.04 17.12
CA VAL A 105 6.70 6.66 18.27
C VAL A 105 8.18 6.80 17.90
N GLN A 106 8.95 7.36 18.83
CA GLN A 106 10.27 7.92 18.55
C GLN A 106 11.26 6.88 18.00
N LYS A 107 12.23 7.38 17.20
CA LYS A 107 13.55 6.75 17.07
C LYS A 107 14.17 6.57 18.46
N LYS A 108 14.04 5.41 19.08
CA LYS A 108 14.91 4.98 20.19
C LYS A 108 16.15 4.31 19.64
N SER A 109 17.11 5.12 19.20
CA SER A 109 18.51 4.70 19.05
C SER A 109 19.17 4.58 20.44
N ASN A 110 18.67 3.67 21.27
CA ASN A 110 19.28 3.38 22.56
C ASN A 110 20.42 2.37 22.38
N LYS A 111 21.63 2.85 22.06
CA LYS A 111 22.85 2.07 22.24
C LYS A 111 23.10 1.89 23.74
N SER A 112 22.75 0.73 24.30
CA SER A 112 23.56 0.01 25.32
C SER A 112 22.91 -1.28 25.83
N SER A 113 23.78 -2.21 26.25
CA SER A 113 23.55 -3.36 27.15
C SER A 113 22.72 -4.55 26.66
N ILE A 114 23.40 -5.40 25.87
CA ILE A 114 23.84 -6.74 26.29
C ILE A 114 22.78 -7.69 26.89
N ARG A 115 22.55 -8.81 26.19
CA ARG A 115 22.67 -10.13 26.82
C ARG A 115 23.03 -11.21 25.78
N VAL A 116 24.28 -11.67 25.80
CA VAL A 116 24.69 -12.91 25.12
C VAL A 116 24.83 -13.99 26.19
N ASN A 117 23.99 -15.02 26.10
CA ASN A 117 24.20 -16.27 26.82
C ASN A 117 24.92 -17.23 25.87
N LEU A 118 26.12 -17.67 26.22
CA LEU A 118 26.69 -18.89 25.66
C LEU A 118 27.13 -19.80 26.81
N LEU A 119 26.43 -20.92 26.92
CA LEU A 119 26.72 -22.00 27.86
C LEU A 119 27.88 -22.83 27.32
N LEU A 120 28.97 -22.96 28.07
CA LEU A 120 29.90 -24.08 27.95
C LEU A 120 30.20 -24.61 29.36
N GLU A 121 29.76 -25.83 29.62
CA GLU A 121 30.04 -26.60 30.84
C GLU A 121 31.45 -27.24 30.81
N LYS A 122 31.91 -27.74 31.98
CA LYS A 122 32.94 -28.79 32.17
C LYS A 122 34.39 -28.35 31.81
N HIS A 123 35.48 -28.73 32.48
CA HIS A 123 35.81 -29.49 33.70
C HIS A 123 37.13 -28.86 34.27
N VAL A 124 37.75 -29.20 35.42
CA VAL A 124 37.63 -30.32 36.37
C VAL A 124 37.98 -29.84 37.80
N THR A 125 37.70 -30.66 38.83
CA THR A 125 38.23 -30.54 40.20
C THR A 125 39.60 -31.22 40.33
N THR A 126 40.57 -30.59 40.99
CA THR A 126 41.63 -31.30 41.75
C THR A 126 42.06 -30.52 42.98
N ASP A 127 41.94 -31.20 44.12
CA ASP A 127 42.35 -30.84 45.48
C ASP A 127 43.87 -30.76 45.71
N ARG A 128 44.26 -30.08 46.81
CA ARG A 128 45.38 -30.42 47.73
C ARG A 128 46.86 -30.20 47.29
N PRO A 129 47.84 -30.21 48.23
CA PRO A 129 47.95 -29.28 49.36
C PRO A 129 49.42 -28.84 49.67
N ASP A 130 49.59 -28.17 50.81
CA ASP A 130 50.77 -28.01 51.70
C ASP A 130 51.18 -26.55 51.97
#